data_AF-A0A353KZP3-F1
#
_entry.id   AF-A0A353KZP3-F1
#
_cell.length_a   1.000
_cell.length_b   1.000
_cell.length_c   1.000
_cell.angle_alpha   90.00
_cell.angle_beta   90.00
_cell.angle_gamma   90.00
#
_symmetry.space_group_name_H-M   'P 1'
#
loop_
_entity.id
_entity.type
_entity.pdbx_description
1 polymer ?
#
loop_
_entity_poly.entity_id
_entity_poly.type
_entity_poly.pdbx_seq_one_letter_code
_entity_poly.pdbx_strand_id
1 'polypeptide(L)'
;MKRLLLIAGFMLSSIIAIQACEFEIEVVGEKKATYKIGDEIVIKVKAIFIHRNCDVVISDTKFNPTGLKIKSATEWKEIQPGVWERKVKLTVVGTKDGNLIFNAVRTCPRTGGSGSIKFISEPLKS
;
A
#
# COMPACT_ATOMS: atom_id res chain seq x y z
N MET A 1 -41.13 -9.14 -27.82
CA MET A 1 -40.32 -7.95 -27.49
C MET A 1 -40.01 -7.79 -26.00
N LYS A 2 -40.92 -8.08 -25.05
CA LYS A 2 -40.64 -7.97 -23.59
C LYS A 2 -39.61 -8.97 -23.02
N ARG A 3 -39.37 -10.10 -23.71
CA ARG A 3 -38.40 -11.14 -23.26
C ARG A 3 -36.95 -10.88 -23.69
N LEU A 4 -36.72 -10.06 -24.73
CA LEU A 4 -35.35 -9.70 -25.16
C LEU A 4 -34.70 -8.65 -24.23
N LEU A 5 -35.51 -7.82 -23.57
CA LEU A 5 -35.02 -6.82 -22.62
C LEU A 5 -34.52 -7.44 -21.29
N LEU A 6 -34.92 -8.67 -20.96
CA LEU A 6 -34.45 -9.37 -19.75
C LEU A 6 -33.08 -10.02 -19.93
N ILE A 7 -32.68 -10.34 -21.16
CA ILE A 7 -31.37 -10.96 -21.48
C ILE A 7 -30.27 -9.89 -21.61
N ALA A 8 -30.62 -8.69 -22.08
CA ALA A 8 -29.70 -7.56 -22.15
C ALA A 8 -29.29 -6.99 -20.76
N GLY A 9 -30.06 -7.27 -19.71
CA GLY A 9 -29.77 -6.81 -18.35
C GLY A 9 -28.73 -7.65 -17.57
N PHE A 10 -28.39 -8.85 -18.05
CA PHE A 10 -27.48 -9.75 -17.33
C PHE A 10 -26.02 -9.70 -17.82
N MET A 11 -25.74 -9.01 -18.93
CA MET A 11 -24.41 -8.93 -19.54
C MET A 11 -23.56 -7.74 -19.06
N LEU A 12 -23.90 -7.16 -17.91
CA LEU A 12 -23.09 -6.15 -17.21
C LEU A 12 -22.35 -6.77 -16.01
N SER A 13 -21.90 -8.02 -16.11
CA SER A 13 -21.01 -8.62 -15.10
C SER A 13 -19.62 -8.01 -15.27
N SER A 14 -19.35 -7.07 -14.39
CA SER A 14 -18.15 -6.28 -14.19
C SER A 14 -16.85 -7.09 -14.29
N ILE A 15 -15.93 -6.60 -15.13
CA ILE A 15 -14.53 -7.01 -15.14
C ILE A 15 -13.90 -6.46 -13.85
N ILE A 16 -13.93 -7.25 -12.78
CA ILE A 16 -13.17 -6.92 -11.56
C ILE A 16 -11.71 -7.21 -11.88
N ALA A 17 -10.89 -6.16 -11.98
CA ALA A 17 -9.45 -6.32 -12.15
C ALA A 17 -8.86 -6.97 -10.89
N ILE A 18 -8.58 -8.27 -10.97
CA ILE A 18 -7.94 -9.01 -9.88
C ILE A 18 -6.48 -8.58 -9.83
N GLN A 19 -6.07 -7.96 -8.71
CA GLN A 19 -4.68 -7.63 -8.46
C GLN A 19 -3.86 -8.90 -8.23
N ALA A 20 -2.59 -8.92 -8.65
CA ALA A 20 -1.74 -10.09 -8.46
C ALA A 20 -1.11 -10.21 -7.08
N CYS A 21 -1.04 -9.10 -6.36
CA CYS A 21 -0.61 -9.07 -4.99
C CYS A 21 -1.42 -8.04 -4.23
N GLU A 22 -1.62 -8.31 -2.95
CA GLU A 22 -2.26 -7.40 -2.01
C GLU A 22 -1.21 -6.86 -1.02
N PHE A 23 -1.38 -5.61 -0.60
CA PHE A 23 -0.52 -4.99 0.39
C PHE A 23 -1.33 -4.55 1.61
N GLU A 24 -0.99 -5.10 2.78
CA GLU A 24 -1.49 -4.63 4.07
C GLU A 24 -0.41 -3.77 4.73
N ILE A 25 -0.79 -2.60 5.21
CA ILE A 25 0.13 -1.67 5.87
C ILE A 25 -0.45 -1.26 7.21
N GLU A 26 0.28 -1.53 8.29
CA GLU A 26 -0.14 -1.26 9.67
C GLU A 26 0.93 -0.48 10.43
N VAL A 27 0.50 0.32 11.41
CA VAL A 27 1.42 1.01 12.33
C VAL A 27 1.86 0.02 13.39
N VAL A 28 3.17 -0.04 13.64
CA VAL A 28 3.73 -0.81 14.76
C VAL A 28 3.66 0.07 16.01
N GLY A 29 2.76 -0.28 16.93
CA GLY A 29 2.51 0.48 18.15
C GLY A 29 1.31 1.41 18.04
N GLU A 30 1.33 2.50 18.80
CA GLU A 30 0.20 3.44 18.86
C GLU A 30 0.21 4.42 17.69
N LYS A 31 -0.94 4.56 17.02
CA LYS A 31 -1.14 5.57 15.98
C LYS A 31 -1.56 6.89 16.63
N LYS A 32 -0.75 7.93 16.49
CA LYS A 32 -1.13 9.29 16.91
C LYS A 32 -2.24 9.84 16.02
N ALA A 33 -3.12 10.65 16.61
CA ALA A 33 -4.13 11.41 15.87
C ALA A 33 -3.49 12.47 14.96
N THR A 34 -2.40 13.10 15.40
CA THR A 34 -1.63 14.07 14.63
C THR A 34 -0.14 13.91 14.94
N TYR A 35 0.69 13.93 13.90
CA TYR A 35 2.14 13.84 14.02
C TYR A 35 2.80 15.21 13.84
N LYS A 36 3.98 15.36 14.44
CA LYS A 36 4.82 16.55 14.28
C LYS A 36 6.00 16.27 13.37
N ILE A 37 6.57 17.31 12.76
CA ILE A 37 7.80 17.18 11.97
C ILE A 37 8.90 16.62 12.86
N GLY A 38 9.64 15.63 12.33
CA GLY A 38 10.65 14.91 13.08
C GLY A 38 10.14 13.68 13.83
N ASP A 39 8.82 13.51 14.00
CA ASP A 39 8.27 12.28 14.58
C ASP A 39 8.69 11.06 13.77
N GLU A 40 9.00 9.97 14.47
CA GLU A 40 9.24 8.67 13.86
C GLU A 40 7.95 7.83 13.82
N ILE A 41 7.71 7.17 12.70
CA ILE A 41 6.62 6.21 12.51
C ILE A 41 7.24 4.90 12.06
N VAL A 42 6.94 3.81 12.75
CA VAL A 42 7.30 2.46 12.28
C VAL A 42 6.05 1.81 11.72
N ILE A 43 6.12 1.38 10.47
CA ILE A 43 5.04 0.61 9.84
C ILE A 43 5.53 -0.80 9.54
N LYS A 44 4.60 -1.76 9.56
CA LYS A 44 4.79 -3.08 8.99
C LYS A 44 4.09 -3.11 7.64
N VAL A 45 4.81 -3.57 6.62
CA VAL A 45 4.29 -3.78 5.28
C VAL A 45 4.24 -5.29 5.06
N LYS A 46 3.06 -5.81 4.77
CA LYS A 46 2.84 -7.20 4.37
C LYS A 46 2.43 -7.25 2.90
N ALA A 47 3.11 -8.07 2.12
CA ALA A 47 2.79 -8.33 0.72
C ALA A 47 2.28 -9.78 0.59
N ILE A 48 1.09 -9.95 0.04
CA ILE A 48 0.41 -11.24 -0.11
C ILE A 48 0.34 -11.56 -1.61
N PHE A 49 1.05 -12.59 -2.04
CA PHE A 49 1.11 -13.02 -3.44
C PHE A 49 -0.05 -13.97 -3.76
N ILE A 50 -1.05 -13.45 -4.45
CA ILE A 50 -2.25 -14.20 -4.83
C ILE A 50 -1.91 -15.23 -5.91
N HIS A 51 -1.02 -14.89 -6.85
CA HIS A 51 -0.67 -15.80 -7.95
C HIS A 51 0.48 -16.78 -7.64
N ARG A 52 1.06 -16.74 -6.42
CA ARG A 52 2.14 -17.61 -5.86
C ARG A 52 3.42 -17.83 -6.67
N ASN A 53 3.43 -17.54 -7.97
CA ASN A 53 4.54 -17.70 -8.90
C ASN A 53 4.86 -16.32 -9.52
N CYS A 54 5.13 -15.33 -8.66
CA CYS A 54 5.56 -14.02 -9.12
C CYS A 54 7.06 -14.09 -9.39
N ASP A 55 7.44 -13.90 -10.65
CA ASP A 55 8.82 -13.86 -11.16
C ASP A 55 9.59 -12.60 -10.76
N VAL A 56 8.88 -11.56 -10.33
CA VAL A 56 9.45 -10.31 -9.81
C VAL A 56 10.00 -10.56 -8.40
N VAL A 57 11.17 -10.02 -8.06
CA VAL A 57 11.74 -10.19 -6.72
C VAL A 57 11.00 -9.29 -5.72
N ILE A 58 10.79 -9.73 -4.47
CA ILE A 58 10.09 -8.92 -3.45
C ILE A 58 10.75 -7.54 -3.20
N SER A 59 12.07 -7.47 -3.39
CA SER A 59 12.88 -6.25 -3.29
C SER A 59 12.49 -5.15 -4.29
N ASP A 60 11.86 -5.50 -5.41
CA ASP A 60 11.49 -4.53 -6.46
C ASP A 60 10.23 -3.72 -6.10
N THR A 61 9.65 -3.99 -4.94
CA THR A 61 8.55 -3.19 -4.38
C THR A 61 9.03 -1.76 -4.15
N LYS A 62 8.35 -0.79 -4.78
CA LYS A 62 8.66 0.64 -4.68
C LYS A 62 7.86 1.27 -3.56
N PHE A 63 8.52 2.14 -2.79
CA PHE A 63 7.89 2.96 -1.77
C PHE A 63 7.86 4.42 -2.20
N ASN A 64 6.67 5.00 -2.26
CA ASN A 64 6.46 6.40 -2.66
C ASN A 64 5.82 7.19 -1.50
N PRO A 65 6.63 7.65 -0.53
CA PRO A 65 6.16 8.47 0.57
C PRO A 65 5.93 9.93 0.15
N THR A 66 4.83 10.53 0.63
CA THR A 66 4.53 11.96 0.54
C THR A 66 4.49 12.53 1.95
N GLY A 67 5.26 13.58 2.22
CA GLY A 67 5.39 14.17 3.56
C GLY A 67 6.16 13.31 4.58
N LEU A 68 6.75 12.20 4.12
CA LEU A 68 7.49 11.24 4.93
C LEU A 68 8.85 10.97 4.28
N LYS A 69 9.87 10.68 5.10
CA LYS A 69 11.19 10.24 4.66
C LYS A 69 11.48 8.85 5.21
N ILE A 70 11.86 7.90 4.36
CA ILE A 70 12.30 6.57 4.80
C ILE A 70 13.68 6.71 5.43
N LYS A 71 13.81 6.31 6.69
CA LYS A 71 15.10 6.30 7.42
C LYS A 71 15.80 4.96 7.31
N SER A 72 15.05 3.89 7.47
CA SER A 72 15.55 2.52 7.39
C SER A 72 14.41 1.55 7.10
N ALA A 73 14.75 0.36 6.62
CA ALA A 73 13.81 -0.73 6.45
C ALA A 73 14.53 -2.05 6.78
N THR A 74 13.84 -2.99 7.41
CA THR A 74 14.37 -4.34 7.60
C THR A 74 14.36 -5.08 6.28
N GLU A 75 15.14 -6.15 6.14
CA GLU A 75 14.97 -7.07 5.01
C GLU A 75 13.54 -7.63 4.96
N TRP A 76 13.12 -8.01 3.75
CA TRP A 76 11.89 -8.77 3.57
C TRP A 76 12.06 -10.17 4.14
N LYS A 77 11.09 -10.63 4.93
CA LYS A 77 11.03 -11.97 5.48
C LYS A 77 9.76 -12.66 5.00
N GLU A 78 9.92 -13.82 4.37
CA GLU A 78 8.77 -14.68 4.08
C GLU A 78 8.31 -15.32 5.40
N ILE A 79 7.08 -15.01 5.82
CA ILE A 79 6.49 -15.56 7.05
C ILE A 79 5.65 -16.80 6.78
N GLN A 80 5.13 -16.91 5.55
CA GLN A 80 4.41 -18.06 5.01
C GLN A 80 4.62 -18.04 3.48
N PRO A 81 4.46 -19.18 2.77
CA PRO A 81 4.62 -19.22 1.32
C PRO A 81 3.78 -18.15 0.60
N GLY A 82 4.45 -17.20 -0.05
CA GLY A 82 3.81 -16.08 -0.74
C GLY A 82 3.37 -14.92 0.15
N VAL A 83 3.67 -14.95 1.45
CA VAL A 83 3.38 -13.85 2.39
C VAL A 83 4.68 -13.31 2.96
N TRP A 84 4.98 -12.08 2.58
CA TRP A 84 6.24 -11.40 2.91
C TRP A 84 5.97 -10.22 3.82
N GLU A 85 6.83 -10.03 4.81
CA GLU A 85 6.75 -8.89 5.73
C GLU A 85 8.07 -8.16 5.83
N ARG A 86 7.99 -6.83 5.99
CA ARG A 86 9.11 -6.02 6.48
C ARG A 86 8.61 -4.85 7.32
N LYS A 87 9.51 -4.29 8.14
CA LYS A 87 9.26 -3.03 8.84
C LYS A 87 9.96 -1.88 8.13
N VAL A 88 9.31 -0.74 8.07
CA VAL A 88 9.86 0.50 7.52
C VAL A 88 9.77 1.59 8.59
N LYS A 89 10.90 2.22 8.88
CA LYS A 89 10.97 3.40 9.75
C LYS A 89 10.90 4.65 8.88
N LEU A 90 9.94 5.51 9.20
CA LEU A 90 9.65 6.76 8.53
C LEU A 90 9.89 7.92 9.49
N THR A 91 10.32 9.06 8.96
CA THR A 91 10.34 10.34 9.68
C THR A 91 9.39 11.31 8.99
N VAL A 92 8.58 12.01 9.78
CA VAL A 92 7.68 13.05 9.27
C VAL A 92 8.47 14.26 8.82
N VAL A 93 8.30 14.65 7.55
CA VAL A 93 8.84 15.90 7.00
C VAL A 93 7.76 16.96 6.78
N GLY A 94 6.48 16.55 6.81
CA GLY A 94 5.33 17.44 6.68
C GLY A 94 4.97 17.75 5.22
N THR A 95 3.77 18.30 5.05
CA THR A 95 3.27 18.83 3.78
C THR A 95 2.53 20.14 4.05
N LYS A 96 2.24 20.91 2.99
CA LYS A 96 1.48 22.16 3.12
C LYS A 96 0.03 21.95 3.58
N ASP A 97 -0.54 20.78 3.31
CA ASP A 97 -1.91 20.41 3.66
C ASP A 97 -2.01 19.51 4.90
N GLY A 98 -0.87 19.15 5.51
CA GLY A 98 -0.79 18.25 6.65
C GLY A 98 -1.02 16.76 6.32
N ASN A 99 -1.35 16.40 5.08
CA ASN A 99 -1.60 15.01 4.68
C ASN A 99 -0.30 14.25 4.40
N LEU A 100 -0.09 13.17 5.14
CA LEU A 100 1.04 12.27 4.96
C LEU A 100 0.55 10.96 4.34
N ILE A 101 1.24 10.47 3.31
CA ILE A 101 0.85 9.25 2.59
C ILE A 101 2.06 8.36 2.43
N PHE A 102 1.93 7.08 2.78
CA PHE A 102 2.90 6.06 2.42
C PHE A 102 2.26 5.08 1.46
N ASN A 103 2.88 4.90 0.28
CA ASN A 103 2.41 3.96 -0.74
C ASN A 103 3.46 2.89 -0.97
N ALA A 104 3.02 1.63 -0.99
CA ALA A 104 3.78 0.49 -1.50
C ALA A 104 3.19 0.08 -2.85
N VAL A 105 4.03 -0.04 -3.86
CA VAL A 105 3.61 -0.41 -5.22
C VAL A 105 4.54 -1.48 -5.76
N ARG A 106 3.94 -2.52 -6.31
CA ARG A 106 4.65 -3.58 -7.00
C ARG A 106 4.04 -3.75 -8.39
N THR A 107 4.86 -3.57 -9.40
CA THR A 107 4.47 -3.76 -10.79
C THR A 107 4.94 -5.14 -11.23
N CYS A 108 4.06 -5.92 -11.85
CA CYS A 108 4.43 -7.17 -12.51
C CYS A 108 3.58 -7.34 -13.78
N PRO A 109 3.95 -8.28 -14.69
CA PRO A 109 3.19 -8.53 -15.91
C PRO A 109 1.72 -8.92 -15.69
N ARG A 110 1.37 -9.35 -14.47
CA ARG A 110 0.01 -9.75 -14.08
C ARG A 110 -0.72 -8.66 -13.29
N THR A 111 -0.63 -7.40 -13.71
CA THR A 111 -1.33 -6.25 -13.09
C THR A 111 -0.74 -5.78 -11.74
N GLY A 112 0.11 -6.56 -11.07
CA GLY A 112 0.79 -6.13 -9.84
C GLY A 112 -0.18 -5.86 -8.69
N GLY A 113 0.19 -4.94 -7.81
CA GLY A 113 -0.65 -4.51 -6.69
C GLY A 113 -0.05 -3.33 -5.93
N SER A 114 -0.89 -2.70 -5.12
CA SER A 114 -0.49 -1.54 -4.31
C SER A 114 -1.26 -1.49 -3.00
N GLY A 115 -0.67 -0.81 -2.02
CA GLY A 115 -1.29 -0.52 -0.73
C GLY A 115 -0.89 0.86 -0.27
N SER A 116 -1.76 1.52 0.50
CA SER A 116 -1.49 2.85 1.03
C SER A 116 -1.98 3.01 2.46
N ILE A 117 -1.27 3.81 3.23
CA ILE A 117 -1.70 4.27 4.55
C ILE A 117 -1.54 5.78 4.64
N LYS A 118 -2.50 6.43 5.31
CA LYS A 118 -2.54 7.88 5.49
C LYS A 118 -2.36 8.25 6.97
N PHE A 119 -1.66 9.36 7.19
CA PHE A 119 -1.49 10.02 8.48
C PHE A 119 -1.74 11.52 8.34
N ILE A 120 -1.97 12.18 9.48
CA ILE A 120 -2.18 13.62 9.56
C ILE A 120 -1.05 14.24 10.36
N SER A 121 -0.57 15.40 9.92
CA SER A 121 0.43 16.22 10.59
C SER A 121 0.04 17.68 10.62
N GLU A 122 0.71 18.44 11.47
CA GLU A 122 0.63 19.90 11.44
C GLU A 122 1.08 20.43 10.06
N PRO A 123 0.29 21.29 9.39
CA PRO A 123 0.68 21.87 8.11
C PRO A 123 1.98 22.68 8.20
N LEU A 124 2.80 22.62 7.15
CA LEU A 124 3.94 23.52 7.01
C LEU A 124 3.43 24.96 6.91
N LYS A 125 3.86 25.82 7.84
CA LYS A 125 3.64 27.26 7.73
C LYS A 125 4.43 27.75 6.50
N SER A 126 3.71 28.32 5.54
CA SER A 126 4.27 28.92 4.32
C SER A 126 5.19 30.09 4.61
#